data_AF-A0A139HXY3-F1
#
_entry.id   AF-A0A139HXY3-F1
#
_cell.length_a   1.000
_cell.length_b   1.000
_cell.length_c   1.000
_cell.angle_alpha   90.00
_cell.angle_beta   90.00
_cell.angle_gamma   90.00
#
_symmetry.space_group_name_H-M   'P 1'
#
loop_
_entity.id
_entity.type
_entity.pdbx_description
1 polymer ?
#
loop_
_entity_poly.entity_id
_entity_poly.type
_entity_poly.pdbx_seq_one_letter_code
_entity_poly.pdbx_strand_id
1 'polypeptide(L)'
;MNGTDHSSRTLLLSRQVPGMMVINRGSFENIDERALNISTGVSQIKAFNLSNITDTPYDYPTEGLRLGWGLRNDVGIAEHPSTGGIWSVENSADQLERSGDDIHEDNPAEKLNFLGYLNGTMTEEQGRNFGYPECFSAWDPEALPDFDGTVGEQFAIGDLSATNNDSLCADRQTPRLSFQAHMAPLDIVFNKAGSAAWISFHGSWNRDSPVGYKLSVVEFADGEPTENSSSTVAAKDIMSNQDLSACPSGCFRPVGLAWDQQGRLFMSSDSTGEIYVITRNDGNATNAVGTNVTIPGSTGSGTQSASPSQSSSAAGFLSEPSILGALFSAFALLL
;
A
#
# COMPACT_ATOMS: atom_id res chain seq x y z
N MET A 1 -16.46 -4.16 -6.94
CA MET A 1 -16.94 -3.10 -7.86
C MET A 1 -17.21 -3.76 -9.21
N ASN A 2 -18.43 -3.67 -9.78
CA ASN A 2 -18.81 -4.33 -11.05
C ASN A 2 -18.81 -3.35 -12.26
N GLY A 3 -18.04 -2.27 -12.18
CA GLY A 3 -17.89 -1.29 -13.25
C GLY A 3 -16.45 -1.24 -13.73
N THR A 4 -16.25 -0.86 -14.99
CA THR A 4 -14.91 -0.54 -15.54
C THR A 4 -14.39 0.82 -15.07
N ASP A 5 -15.27 1.64 -14.48
CA ASP A 5 -14.97 2.97 -13.95
C ASP A 5 -14.44 2.89 -12.51
N HIS A 6 -13.30 3.53 -12.25
CA HIS A 6 -12.80 3.75 -10.91
C HIS A 6 -13.55 4.92 -10.26
N SER A 7 -14.73 4.64 -9.71
CA SER A 7 -15.66 5.67 -9.23
C SER A 7 -15.38 6.20 -7.81
N SER A 8 -14.47 5.59 -7.05
CA SER A 8 -14.12 6.07 -5.71
C SER A 8 -13.39 7.41 -5.77
N ARG A 9 -13.63 8.27 -4.75
CA ARG A 9 -12.98 9.57 -4.60
C ARG A 9 -12.47 9.69 -3.18
N THR A 10 -11.25 9.21 -2.95
CA THR A 10 -10.64 9.25 -1.62
C THR A 10 -10.46 10.68 -1.16
N LEU A 11 -10.77 10.94 0.11
CA LEU A 11 -10.65 12.25 0.74
C LEU A 11 -9.67 12.14 1.91
N LEU A 12 -8.60 12.93 1.88
CA LEU A 12 -7.66 13.07 2.99
C LEU A 12 -7.63 14.54 3.44
N LEU A 13 -8.04 14.80 4.67
CA LEU A 13 -7.84 16.10 5.32
C LEU A 13 -6.44 16.17 5.93
N SER A 14 -5.65 17.16 5.51
CA SER A 14 -4.31 17.38 6.05
C SER A 14 -4.37 17.81 7.51
N ARG A 15 -3.53 17.18 8.33
CA ARG A 15 -3.30 17.55 9.73
C ARG A 15 -2.14 18.52 9.86
N GLN A 16 -1.16 18.46 8.95
CA GLN A 16 0.00 19.36 8.93
C GLN A 16 -0.32 20.72 8.30
N VAL A 17 -1.29 20.79 7.39
CA VAL A 17 -1.74 22.02 6.73
C VAL A 17 -3.27 22.11 6.83
N PRO A 18 -3.81 22.54 7.98
CA PRO A 18 -5.25 22.58 8.22
C PRO A 18 -6.01 23.35 7.14
N GLY A 19 -7.14 22.79 6.71
CA GLY A 19 -7.97 23.34 5.63
C GLY A 19 -7.62 22.80 4.24
N MET A 20 -6.49 22.11 4.07
CA MET A 20 -6.19 21.40 2.82
C MET A 20 -6.85 20.02 2.79
N MET A 21 -7.52 19.72 1.68
CA MET A 21 -8.06 18.40 1.37
C MET A 21 -7.42 17.84 0.11
N VAL A 22 -6.89 16.62 0.19
CA VAL A 22 -6.35 15.86 -0.94
C VAL A 22 -7.42 14.92 -1.47
N ILE A 23 -7.57 14.87 -2.79
CA ILE A 23 -8.60 14.11 -3.49
C ILE A 23 -7.99 13.30 -4.64
N ASN A 24 -8.19 11.98 -4.62
CA ASN A 24 -7.88 11.08 -5.74
C ASN A 24 -9.05 11.01 -6.72
N ARG A 25 -8.70 10.91 -8.01
CA ARG A 25 -9.62 10.50 -9.08
C ARG A 25 -8.88 9.55 -10.02
N GLY A 26 -9.30 8.29 -10.04
CA GLY A 26 -8.78 7.26 -10.94
C GLY A 26 -9.27 7.38 -12.39
N SER A 27 -8.89 6.40 -13.21
CA SER A 27 -9.27 6.26 -14.63
C SER A 27 -10.72 5.76 -14.80
N PHE A 28 -11.27 5.92 -16.01
CA PHE A 28 -12.61 5.41 -16.33
C PHE A 28 -12.62 4.00 -16.93
N GLU A 29 -11.45 3.48 -17.27
CA GLU A 29 -11.23 2.15 -17.85
C GLU A 29 -9.82 1.66 -17.51
N ASN A 30 -9.49 0.43 -17.91
CA ASN A 30 -8.20 -0.17 -17.57
C ASN A 30 -7.01 0.64 -18.11
N ILE A 31 -7.00 0.90 -19.42
CA ILE A 31 -6.02 1.75 -20.12
C ILE A 31 -6.78 2.94 -20.70
N ASP A 32 -6.67 4.10 -20.05
CA ASP A 32 -7.48 5.29 -20.33
C ASP A 32 -6.63 6.38 -20.99
N GLU A 33 -6.74 6.53 -22.31
CA GLU A 33 -6.01 7.56 -23.07
C GLU A 33 -6.32 8.99 -22.61
N ARG A 34 -7.45 9.24 -21.92
CA ARG A 34 -7.74 10.57 -21.35
C ARG A 34 -6.71 10.97 -20.29
N ALA A 35 -6.03 10.01 -19.67
CA ALA A 35 -4.95 10.27 -18.70
C ALA A 35 -3.68 10.83 -19.36
N LEU A 36 -3.50 10.68 -20.68
CA LEU A 36 -2.43 11.35 -21.44
C LEU A 36 -2.59 12.87 -21.46
N ASN A 37 -3.82 13.35 -21.36
CA ASN A 37 -4.12 14.78 -21.29
C ASN A 37 -4.34 15.21 -19.85
N ILE A 38 -3.33 15.86 -19.28
CA ILE A 38 -3.32 16.37 -17.91
C ILE A 38 -4.51 17.31 -17.59
N SER A 39 -5.15 17.92 -18.60
CA SER A 39 -6.28 18.84 -18.40
C SER A 39 -7.61 18.13 -18.12
N THR A 40 -7.70 16.81 -18.31
CA THR A 40 -8.94 16.04 -18.07
C THR A 40 -9.22 15.84 -16.58
N GLY A 41 -8.18 15.95 -15.74
CA GLY A 41 -8.24 15.62 -14.32
C GLY A 41 -8.46 14.13 -14.03
N VAL A 42 -8.22 13.25 -15.01
CA VAL A 42 -8.32 11.79 -14.85
C VAL A 42 -6.98 11.21 -14.44
N SER A 43 -6.99 10.22 -13.54
CA SER A 43 -5.79 9.56 -13.01
C SER A 43 -4.81 10.55 -12.37
N GLN A 44 -5.34 11.36 -11.45
CA GLN A 44 -4.60 12.42 -10.74
C GLN A 44 -4.94 12.44 -9.26
N ILE A 45 -4.01 13.00 -8.49
CA ILE A 45 -4.24 13.42 -7.12
C ILE A 45 -4.01 14.93 -7.04
N LYS A 46 -5.00 15.65 -6.47
CA LYS A 46 -4.95 17.11 -6.30
C LYS A 46 -5.35 17.51 -4.89
N ALA A 47 -4.86 18.66 -4.44
CA ALA A 47 -5.15 19.24 -3.14
C ALA A 47 -5.86 20.60 -3.26
N PHE A 48 -6.85 20.82 -2.42
CA PHE A 48 -7.74 21.99 -2.45
C PHE A 48 -7.79 22.66 -1.09
N ASN A 49 -7.74 23.99 -1.07
CA ASN A 49 -7.82 24.76 0.17
C ASN A 49 -9.27 25.08 0.50
N LEU A 50 -9.88 24.31 1.39
CA LEU A 50 -11.27 24.48 1.80
C LEU A 50 -11.51 25.76 2.61
N SER A 51 -10.47 26.39 3.17
CA SER A 51 -10.59 27.68 3.85
C SER A 51 -10.83 28.84 2.88
N ASN A 52 -10.51 28.64 1.59
CA ASN A 52 -10.70 29.63 0.53
C ASN A 52 -11.99 29.42 -0.27
N ILE A 53 -12.82 28.44 0.12
CA ILE A 53 -14.06 28.17 -0.61
C ILE A 53 -15.03 29.34 -0.46
N THR A 54 -15.62 29.76 -1.57
CA THR A 54 -16.71 30.73 -1.60
C THR A 54 -18.03 29.98 -1.81
N ASP A 55 -19.07 30.64 -2.33
CA ASP A 55 -20.34 29.97 -2.66
C ASP A 55 -20.25 29.02 -3.88
N THR A 56 -19.10 28.99 -4.58
CA THR A 56 -18.85 28.12 -5.73
C THR A 56 -17.84 27.02 -5.38
N PRO A 57 -18.16 25.73 -5.63
CA PRO A 57 -17.21 24.64 -5.41
C PRO A 57 -16.08 24.67 -6.45
N TYR A 58 -14.95 24.05 -6.09
CA TYR A 58 -13.83 23.88 -7.01
C TYR A 58 -14.19 22.97 -8.20
N ASP A 59 -13.71 23.32 -9.38
CA ASP A 59 -13.65 22.46 -10.56
C ASP A 59 -12.38 21.59 -10.51
N TYR A 60 -12.56 20.28 -10.30
CA TYR A 60 -11.42 19.36 -10.10
C TYR A 60 -10.41 19.36 -11.26
N PRO A 61 -10.81 19.29 -12.55
CA PRO A 61 -9.86 19.31 -13.65
C PRO A 61 -8.98 20.57 -13.67
N THR A 62 -9.59 21.76 -13.50
CA THR A 62 -8.91 23.03 -13.75
C THR A 62 -8.32 23.70 -12.49
N GLU A 63 -8.81 23.39 -11.29
CA GLU A 63 -8.42 24.05 -10.04
C GLU A 63 -7.71 23.14 -9.04
N GLY A 64 -7.06 23.70 -8.03
CA GLY A 64 -6.33 22.96 -7.01
C GLY A 64 -4.88 22.64 -7.37
N LEU A 65 -4.07 22.38 -6.35
CA LEU A 65 -2.67 22.01 -6.48
C LEU A 65 -2.57 20.56 -6.95
N ARG A 66 -1.90 20.31 -8.07
CA ARG A 66 -1.64 18.94 -8.53
C ARG A 66 -0.48 18.34 -7.77
N LEU A 67 -0.70 17.19 -7.12
CA LEU A 67 0.34 16.44 -6.43
C LEU A 67 0.95 15.35 -7.32
N GLY A 68 0.16 14.80 -8.25
CA GLY A 68 0.62 13.84 -9.24
C GLY A 68 -0.44 13.55 -10.30
N TRP A 69 0.00 13.05 -11.46
CA TRP A 69 -0.86 12.55 -12.54
C TRP A 69 -0.22 11.32 -13.20
N GLY A 70 -0.94 10.62 -14.07
CA GLY A 70 -0.49 9.31 -14.53
C GLY A 70 -0.51 8.28 -13.39
N LEU A 71 -1.52 8.43 -12.53
CA LEU A 71 -1.79 7.63 -11.33
C LEU A 71 -3.07 6.84 -11.57
N ARG A 72 -2.99 5.58 -12.02
CA ARG A 72 -4.14 4.85 -12.59
C ARG A 72 -5.35 4.92 -11.67
N ASN A 73 -5.19 4.46 -10.44
CA ASN A 73 -6.18 4.56 -9.38
C ASN A 73 -5.53 4.44 -7.99
N ASP A 74 -5.09 5.57 -7.46
CA ASP A 74 -4.45 5.66 -6.15
C ASP A 74 -5.47 5.84 -5.02
N VAL A 75 -6.15 4.75 -4.65
CA VAL A 75 -7.26 4.79 -3.69
C VAL A 75 -6.76 5.13 -2.29
N GLY A 76 -5.68 4.55 -1.81
CA GLY A 76 -5.14 4.90 -0.49
C GLY A 76 -4.29 6.16 -0.56
N ILE A 77 -4.52 7.12 0.32
CA ILE A 77 -3.71 8.34 0.46
C ILE A 77 -3.47 8.62 1.95
N ALA A 78 -2.21 8.87 2.32
CA ALA A 78 -1.82 9.23 3.68
C ALA A 78 -0.94 10.47 3.74
N GLU A 79 -1.00 11.17 4.87
CA GLU A 79 -0.03 12.19 5.25
C GLU A 79 0.86 11.64 6.36
N HIS A 80 2.17 11.63 6.13
CA HIS A 80 3.14 11.22 7.14
C HIS A 80 3.09 12.20 8.33
N PRO A 81 2.89 11.72 9.58
CA PRO A 81 2.50 12.57 10.70
C PRO A 81 3.59 13.54 11.16
N SER A 82 4.87 13.21 10.96
CA SER A 82 6.00 14.04 11.41
C SER A 82 6.51 15.01 10.34
N THR A 83 6.58 14.57 9.07
CA THR A 83 7.13 15.35 7.96
C THR A 83 6.07 16.07 7.14
N GLY A 84 4.82 15.59 7.14
CA GLY A 84 3.74 16.08 6.27
C GLY A 84 3.85 15.61 4.82
N GLY A 85 4.71 14.63 4.54
CA GLY A 85 4.83 14.04 3.21
C GLY A 85 3.54 13.32 2.82
N ILE A 86 3.07 13.54 1.59
CA ILE A 86 1.88 12.89 1.05
C ILE A 86 2.29 11.63 0.29
N TRP A 87 1.67 10.52 0.64
CA TRP A 87 1.91 9.19 0.09
C TRP A 87 0.63 8.61 -0.47
N SER A 88 0.74 7.84 -1.55
CA SER A 88 -0.40 7.11 -2.10
C SER A 88 -0.04 5.69 -2.50
N VAL A 89 -1.05 4.82 -2.56
CA VAL A 89 -0.91 3.45 -3.03
C VAL A 89 -1.77 3.22 -4.27
N GLU A 90 -1.16 2.73 -5.34
CA GLU A 90 -1.78 2.59 -6.67
C GLU A 90 -2.31 1.16 -6.88
N ASN A 91 -3.49 1.08 -7.53
CA ASN A 91 -3.97 -0.13 -8.22
C ASN A 91 -3.60 -0.02 -9.71
N SER A 92 -2.62 -0.81 -10.14
CA SER A 92 -2.02 -0.77 -11.48
C SER A 92 -2.86 -1.52 -12.52
N ALA A 93 -2.42 -1.58 -13.77
CA ALA A 93 -3.23 -2.09 -14.88
C ALA A 93 -3.46 -3.61 -14.83
N ASP A 94 -4.63 -4.01 -15.32
CA ASP A 94 -5.03 -5.40 -15.50
C ASP A 94 -4.63 -5.91 -16.89
N GLN A 95 -4.52 -7.23 -17.06
CA GLN A 95 -4.34 -7.92 -18.35
C GLN A 95 -3.26 -7.30 -19.25
N LEU A 96 -2.11 -6.94 -18.67
CA LEU A 96 -1.04 -6.34 -19.45
C LEU A 96 -0.38 -7.37 -20.37
N GLU A 97 -0.19 -6.94 -21.61
CA GLU A 97 0.65 -7.61 -22.60
C GLU A 97 1.84 -6.70 -22.95
N ARG A 98 2.97 -7.31 -23.30
CA ARG A 98 4.13 -6.60 -23.83
C ARG A 98 4.71 -7.37 -24.99
N SER A 99 4.88 -6.70 -26.13
CA SER A 99 5.37 -7.32 -27.37
C SER A 99 4.56 -8.54 -27.83
N GLY A 100 3.29 -8.63 -27.44
CA GLY A 100 2.39 -9.75 -27.74
C GLY A 100 2.46 -10.92 -26.75
N ASP A 101 3.34 -10.85 -25.74
CA ASP A 101 3.37 -11.82 -24.65
C ASP A 101 2.51 -11.33 -23.48
N ASP A 102 1.73 -12.24 -22.91
CA ASP A 102 1.00 -11.99 -21.67
C ASP A 102 1.98 -11.95 -20.49
N ILE A 103 2.03 -10.80 -19.82
CA ILE A 103 2.89 -10.55 -18.66
C ILE A 103 2.08 -10.36 -17.38
N HIS A 104 0.76 -10.51 -17.44
CA HIS A 104 -0.12 -10.02 -16.39
C HIS A 104 0.03 -10.78 -15.07
N GLU A 105 0.44 -12.05 -15.06
CA GLU A 105 0.43 -12.87 -13.84
C GLU A 105 1.27 -12.25 -12.70
N ASP A 106 2.43 -11.68 -13.03
CA ASP A 106 3.35 -11.11 -12.05
C ASP A 106 3.77 -9.67 -12.38
N ASN A 107 3.15 -9.04 -13.38
CA ASN A 107 3.30 -7.62 -13.70
C ASN A 107 1.95 -6.98 -14.07
N PRO A 108 1.80 -5.65 -13.93
CA PRO A 108 2.77 -4.71 -13.37
C PRO A 108 2.70 -4.68 -11.84
N ALA A 109 3.71 -4.08 -11.21
CA ALA A 109 3.71 -3.84 -9.77
C ALA A 109 2.54 -2.92 -9.36
N GLU A 110 1.97 -3.22 -8.19
CA GLU A 110 1.29 -2.19 -7.39
C GLU A 110 2.34 -1.25 -6.80
N LYS A 111 1.99 0.00 -6.49
CA LYS A 111 3.00 1.03 -6.18
C LYS A 111 2.71 1.76 -4.87
N LEU A 112 3.77 2.16 -4.17
CA LEU A 112 3.76 3.23 -3.18
C LEU A 112 4.44 4.46 -3.78
N ASN A 113 3.69 5.55 -3.94
CA ASN A 113 4.16 6.80 -4.53
C ASN A 113 4.33 7.89 -3.47
N PHE A 114 5.39 8.69 -3.61
CA PHE A 114 5.57 9.93 -2.86
C PHE A 114 5.12 11.13 -3.71
N LEU A 115 4.25 11.98 -3.17
CA LEU A 115 3.59 13.07 -3.91
C LEU A 115 4.02 14.48 -3.43
N GLY A 116 5.06 14.57 -2.61
CA GLY A 116 5.58 15.81 -2.05
C GLY A 116 4.84 16.30 -0.81
N TYR A 117 4.80 17.62 -0.61
CA TYR A 117 4.30 18.26 0.61
C TYR A 117 3.22 19.30 0.32
N LEU A 118 2.33 19.53 1.29
CA LEU A 118 1.28 20.56 1.20
C LEU A 118 1.69 21.92 1.79
N ASN A 119 2.81 21.98 2.52
CA ASN A 119 3.27 23.17 3.23
C ASN A 119 4.09 24.15 2.36
N GLY A 120 4.16 23.89 1.05
CA GLY A 120 4.93 24.69 0.10
C GLY A 120 6.39 24.25 -0.06
N THR A 121 6.85 23.21 0.66
CA THR A 121 8.13 22.57 0.37
C THR A 121 8.06 21.91 -1.01
N MET A 122 8.91 22.36 -1.93
CA MET A 122 9.01 21.81 -3.28
C MET A 122 9.86 20.55 -3.25
N THR A 123 9.43 19.51 -3.96
CA THR A 123 10.22 18.30 -4.23
C THR A 123 10.22 18.04 -5.73
N GLU A 124 11.17 17.23 -6.20
CA GLU A 124 11.26 16.93 -7.63
C GLU A 124 10.07 16.10 -8.10
N GLU A 125 9.49 15.26 -7.23
CA GLU A 125 8.40 14.34 -7.54
C GLU A 125 7.03 15.04 -7.66
N GLN A 126 6.82 16.15 -6.93
CA GLN A 126 5.51 16.76 -6.82
C GLN A 126 5.00 17.29 -8.17
N GLY A 127 3.81 16.83 -8.54
CA GLY A 127 3.13 17.21 -9.78
C GLY A 127 3.63 16.48 -11.03
N ARG A 128 4.60 15.55 -10.90
CA ARG A 128 5.11 14.76 -12.02
C ARG A 128 4.11 13.72 -12.51
N ASN A 129 4.42 13.17 -13.68
CA ASN A 129 3.71 12.05 -14.29
C ASN A 129 4.30 10.72 -13.76
N PHE A 130 3.47 9.87 -13.18
CA PHE A 130 3.83 8.58 -12.56
C PHE A 130 3.69 7.36 -13.50
N GLY A 131 3.47 7.61 -14.79
CA GLY A 131 3.64 6.65 -15.87
C GLY A 131 2.37 6.33 -16.65
N TYR A 132 1.24 6.14 -15.96
CA TYR A 132 0.00 5.70 -16.60
C TYR A 132 -0.50 6.73 -17.65
N PRO A 133 -1.02 6.30 -18.81
CA PRO A 133 -1.31 4.92 -19.21
C PRO A 133 -0.24 4.24 -20.07
N GLU A 134 0.94 4.87 -20.25
CA GLU A 134 1.98 4.37 -21.17
C GLU A 134 3.04 3.52 -20.45
N CYS A 135 3.31 3.84 -19.19
CA CYS A 135 4.43 3.31 -18.43
C CYS A 135 3.97 2.64 -17.13
N PHE A 136 4.51 1.45 -16.86
CA PHE A 136 4.15 0.61 -15.71
C PHE A 136 5.41 0.09 -15.01
N SER A 137 5.36 -0.13 -13.70
CA SER A 137 6.53 -0.57 -12.94
C SER A 137 6.67 -2.09 -12.95
N ALA A 138 7.89 -2.59 -13.10
CA ALA A 138 8.20 -4.01 -13.05
C ALA A 138 8.14 -4.54 -11.61
N TRP A 139 7.47 -5.67 -11.42
CA TRP A 139 7.56 -6.48 -10.20
C TRP A 139 8.39 -7.75 -10.44
N ASP A 140 8.18 -8.42 -11.57
CA ASP A 140 9.03 -9.51 -12.05
C ASP A 140 9.69 -9.13 -13.39
N PRO A 141 10.89 -8.51 -13.36
CA PRO A 141 11.61 -8.13 -14.56
C PRO A 141 11.97 -9.30 -15.48
N GLU A 142 12.16 -10.51 -14.93
CA GLU A 142 12.55 -11.69 -15.72
C GLU A 142 11.42 -12.17 -16.64
N ALA A 143 10.18 -11.86 -16.28
CA ALA A 143 8.99 -12.16 -17.07
C ALA A 143 8.70 -11.10 -18.17
N LEU A 144 9.47 -10.01 -18.26
CA LEU A 144 9.24 -8.93 -19.22
C LEU A 144 10.10 -9.10 -20.49
N PRO A 145 9.48 -9.30 -21.67
CA PRO A 145 10.23 -9.36 -22.93
C PRO A 145 10.94 -8.05 -23.24
N ASP A 146 12.20 -8.16 -23.68
CA ASP A 146 13.04 -7.02 -24.09
C ASP A 146 13.12 -5.91 -23.02
N PHE A 147 13.18 -6.29 -21.75
CA PHE A 147 13.40 -5.40 -20.61
C PHE A 147 14.70 -5.77 -19.88
N ASP A 148 15.59 -4.81 -19.68
CA ASP A 148 16.85 -5.00 -18.94
C ASP A 148 16.88 -4.30 -17.58
N GLY A 149 15.73 -3.77 -17.15
CA GLY A 149 15.58 -3.05 -15.90
C GLY A 149 15.38 -3.93 -14.67
N THR A 150 15.13 -3.28 -13.54
CA THR A 150 14.96 -3.92 -12.23
C THR A 150 13.59 -3.64 -11.61
N VAL A 151 13.30 -4.27 -10.47
CA VAL A 151 12.05 -4.07 -9.72
C VAL A 151 11.82 -2.57 -9.45
N GLY A 152 10.64 -2.09 -9.77
CA GLY A 152 10.21 -0.69 -9.59
C GLY A 152 10.55 0.24 -10.76
N GLU A 153 11.50 -0.10 -11.61
CA GLU A 153 11.73 0.63 -12.85
C GLU A 153 10.54 0.48 -13.79
N GLN A 154 10.29 1.50 -14.61
CA GLN A 154 9.13 1.54 -15.49
C GLN A 154 9.45 1.09 -16.90
N PHE A 155 8.49 0.39 -17.50
CA PHE A 155 8.54 -0.06 -18.87
C PHE A 155 7.31 0.39 -19.67
N ALA A 156 7.49 0.49 -20.98
CA ALA A 156 6.43 0.84 -21.92
C ALA A 156 5.61 -0.41 -22.33
N ILE A 157 4.34 -0.20 -22.65
CA ILE A 157 3.47 -1.22 -23.25
C ILE A 157 2.93 -0.77 -24.61
N GLY A 158 2.12 -1.62 -25.25
CA GLY A 158 1.48 -1.34 -26.53
C GLY A 158 2.44 -1.49 -27.70
N ASP A 159 2.19 -0.72 -28.77
CA ASP A 159 3.03 -0.73 -29.97
C ASP A 159 4.36 -0.02 -29.68
N LEU A 160 5.36 -0.81 -29.26
CA LEU A 160 6.70 -0.30 -29.00
C LEU A 160 7.30 0.29 -30.27
N SER A 161 7.83 1.50 -30.16
CA SER A 161 8.32 2.30 -31.28
C SER A 161 9.48 3.21 -30.88
N ALA A 162 9.98 4.00 -31.81
CA ALA A 162 11.03 4.99 -31.52
C ALA A 162 10.59 6.05 -30.49
N THR A 163 9.28 6.26 -30.29
CA THR A 163 8.73 7.27 -29.38
C THR A 163 7.96 6.69 -28.19
N ASN A 164 7.55 5.42 -28.26
CA ASN A 164 6.92 4.69 -27.15
C ASN A 164 7.81 3.50 -26.78
N ASN A 165 8.68 3.70 -25.79
CA ASN A 165 9.69 2.71 -25.37
C ASN A 165 10.14 2.99 -23.93
N ASP A 166 10.97 2.11 -23.38
CA ASP A 166 11.40 2.20 -21.99
C ASP A 166 12.22 3.48 -21.68
N SER A 167 12.86 4.10 -22.69
CA SER A 167 13.53 5.40 -22.49
C SER A 167 12.53 6.52 -22.22
N LEU A 168 11.33 6.49 -22.81
CA LEU A 168 10.24 7.39 -22.44
C LEU A 168 9.83 7.17 -20.97
N CYS A 169 9.77 5.91 -20.54
CA CYS A 169 9.36 5.55 -19.19
C CYS A 169 10.40 5.88 -18.13
N ALA A 170 11.69 5.89 -18.49
CA ALA A 170 12.76 6.37 -17.61
C ALA A 170 12.62 7.85 -17.21
N ASP A 171 11.92 8.67 -18.00
CA ASP A 171 11.64 10.08 -17.68
C ASP A 171 10.41 10.27 -16.77
N ARG A 172 9.65 9.20 -16.50
CA ARG A 172 8.48 9.23 -15.60
C ARG A 172 8.94 9.14 -14.15
N GLN A 173 8.08 9.58 -13.24
CA GLN A 173 8.33 9.44 -11.82
C GLN A 173 8.13 7.97 -11.41
N THR A 174 9.21 7.32 -11.00
CA THR A 174 9.18 5.95 -10.47
C THR A 174 8.54 5.92 -9.07
N PRO A 175 7.93 4.79 -8.69
CA PRO A 175 7.41 4.61 -7.35
C PRO A 175 8.55 4.52 -6.32
N ARG A 176 8.24 4.84 -5.07
CA ARG A 176 9.21 4.70 -3.98
C ARG A 176 9.39 3.25 -3.54
N LEU A 177 8.32 2.46 -3.60
CA LEU A 177 8.33 1.01 -3.42
C LEU A 177 7.32 0.37 -4.37
N SER A 178 7.57 -0.90 -4.68
CA SER A 178 6.68 -1.75 -5.47
C SER A 178 6.13 -2.87 -4.59
N PHE A 179 4.93 -3.34 -4.91
CA PHE A 179 4.34 -4.54 -4.32
C PHE A 179 3.90 -5.49 -5.44
N GLN A 180 3.77 -6.76 -5.09
CA GLN A 180 3.29 -7.82 -6.00
C GLN A 180 2.06 -7.36 -6.77
N ALA A 181 2.07 -7.66 -8.06
CA ALA A 181 0.97 -7.40 -8.98
C ALA A 181 -0.37 -7.89 -8.40
N HIS A 182 -1.43 -7.10 -8.63
CA HIS A 182 -2.82 -7.41 -8.30
C HIS A 182 -3.17 -7.52 -6.82
N MET A 183 -2.28 -7.13 -5.88
CA MET A 183 -2.64 -7.13 -4.46
C MET A 183 -3.76 -6.10 -4.12
N ALA A 184 -4.00 -5.13 -5.00
CA ALA A 184 -5.06 -4.12 -4.91
C ALA A 184 -5.05 -3.34 -3.59
N PRO A 185 -4.03 -2.48 -3.34
CA PRO A 185 -3.97 -1.68 -2.12
C PRO A 185 -5.07 -0.61 -2.10
N LEU A 186 -5.87 -0.53 -1.05
CA LEU A 186 -7.02 0.40 -0.99
C LEU A 186 -6.92 1.49 0.07
N ASP A 187 -6.08 1.31 1.09
CA ASP A 187 -5.84 2.34 2.09
C ASP A 187 -4.43 2.24 2.64
N ILE A 188 -3.93 3.37 3.14
CA ILE A 188 -2.64 3.50 3.82
C ILE A 188 -2.83 4.43 5.02
N VAL A 189 -2.35 4.01 6.20
CA VAL A 189 -2.32 4.85 7.40
C VAL A 189 -0.99 4.75 8.11
N PHE A 190 -0.40 5.89 8.46
CA PHE A 190 0.78 5.90 9.31
C PHE A 190 0.40 5.68 10.77
N ASN A 191 1.28 4.99 11.50
CA ASN A 191 1.23 4.95 12.95
C ASN A 191 1.54 6.35 13.53
N LYS A 192 1.28 6.58 14.82
CA LYS A 192 1.41 7.93 15.42
C LYS A 192 2.84 8.50 15.34
N ALA A 193 3.85 7.63 15.42
CA ALA A 193 5.25 8.03 15.36
C ALA A 193 5.73 8.35 13.92
N GLY A 194 4.97 7.94 12.91
CA GLY A 194 5.42 7.96 11.51
C GLY A 194 6.48 6.91 11.20
N SER A 195 6.73 5.97 12.11
CA SER A 195 7.76 4.94 11.91
C SER A 195 7.27 3.78 11.06
N ALA A 196 5.98 3.71 10.74
CA ALA A 196 5.41 2.63 9.95
C ALA A 196 4.13 3.04 9.23
N ALA A 197 3.97 2.58 7.99
CA ALA A 197 2.75 2.68 7.20
C ALA A 197 2.05 1.32 7.14
N TRP A 198 0.76 1.31 7.48
CA TRP A 198 -0.10 0.13 7.42
C TRP A 198 -0.96 0.19 6.17
N ILE A 199 -0.97 -0.88 5.39
CA ILE A 199 -1.57 -0.93 4.05
C ILE A 199 -2.55 -2.10 3.97
N SER A 200 -3.76 -1.84 3.51
CA SER A 200 -4.78 -2.86 3.23
C SER A 200 -4.65 -3.34 1.79
N PHE A 201 -4.39 -4.63 1.60
CA PHE A 201 -4.37 -5.29 0.29
C PHE A 201 -5.67 -6.07 0.08
N HIS A 202 -6.56 -5.53 -0.75
CA HIS A 202 -7.93 -6.03 -0.97
C HIS A 202 -8.00 -7.37 -1.68
N GLY A 203 -6.95 -7.69 -2.45
CA GLY A 203 -6.75 -8.97 -3.09
C GLY A 203 -7.17 -9.02 -4.56
N SER A 204 -6.47 -9.89 -5.30
CA SER A 204 -6.52 -9.98 -6.76
C SER A 204 -7.83 -10.55 -7.27
N TRP A 205 -8.21 -10.10 -8.46
CA TRP A 205 -9.22 -10.76 -9.30
C TRP A 205 -8.63 -11.18 -10.66
N ASN A 206 -7.56 -10.52 -11.11
CA ASN A 206 -6.89 -10.70 -12.40
C ASN A 206 -5.53 -11.40 -12.25
N ARG A 207 -5.53 -12.59 -11.64
CA ARG A 207 -4.37 -13.48 -11.51
C ARG A 207 -4.86 -14.90 -11.24
N ASP A 208 -4.29 -15.92 -11.89
CA ASP A 208 -4.74 -17.31 -11.77
C ASP A 208 -4.70 -17.82 -10.32
N SER A 209 -3.59 -17.57 -9.63
CA SER A 209 -3.46 -17.86 -8.21
C SER A 209 -3.68 -16.59 -7.39
N PRO A 210 -4.72 -16.50 -6.54
CA PRO A 210 -5.02 -15.26 -5.84
C PRO A 210 -3.90 -14.79 -4.91
N VAL A 211 -3.69 -13.47 -4.86
CA VAL A 211 -2.71 -12.79 -3.99
C VAL A 211 -3.35 -11.59 -3.29
N GLY A 212 -2.69 -11.04 -2.27
CA GLY A 212 -3.24 -9.98 -1.43
C GLY A 212 -4.09 -10.53 -0.28
N TYR A 213 -5.33 -10.06 -0.13
CA TYR A 213 -6.27 -10.49 0.92
C TYR A 213 -5.69 -10.41 2.34
N LYS A 214 -5.00 -9.30 2.63
CA LYS A 214 -4.16 -9.17 3.81
C LYS A 214 -3.98 -7.71 4.26
N LEU A 215 -3.62 -7.55 5.52
CA LEU A 215 -3.13 -6.31 6.12
C LEU A 215 -1.62 -6.43 6.31
N SER A 216 -0.87 -5.46 5.83
CA SER A 216 0.59 -5.45 5.93
C SER A 216 1.12 -4.12 6.45
N VAL A 217 2.40 -4.08 6.82
CA VAL A 217 3.10 -2.91 7.33
C VAL A 217 4.43 -2.71 6.60
N VAL A 218 4.81 -1.46 6.35
CA VAL A 218 6.09 -1.01 5.80
C VAL A 218 6.78 -0.11 6.83
N GLU A 219 8.06 -0.36 7.15
CA GLU A 219 8.82 0.53 8.06
C GLU A 219 9.20 1.83 7.38
N PHE A 220 9.19 2.89 8.17
CA PHE A 220 9.65 4.22 7.81
C PHE A 220 10.67 4.72 8.82
N ALA A 221 11.70 5.39 8.33
CA ALA A 221 12.66 6.16 9.12
C ALA A 221 12.89 7.50 8.43
N ASP A 222 12.96 8.57 9.22
CA ASP A 222 13.22 9.93 8.72
C ASP A 222 12.26 10.40 7.60
N GLY A 223 11.03 9.88 7.59
CA GLY A 223 10.00 10.24 6.60
C GLY A 223 9.98 9.38 5.35
N GLU A 224 10.87 8.39 5.22
CA GLU A 224 11.04 7.54 4.04
C GLU A 224 10.96 6.04 4.39
N PRO A 225 10.53 5.15 3.47
CA PRO A 225 10.64 3.72 3.69
C PRO A 225 12.08 3.28 3.97
N THR A 226 12.28 2.35 4.90
CA THR A 226 13.64 1.87 5.20
C THR A 226 14.23 0.98 4.11
N GLU A 227 13.36 0.38 3.30
CA GLU A 227 13.73 -0.50 2.19
C GLU A 227 14.04 0.32 0.92
N ASN A 228 14.94 -0.22 0.10
CA ASN A 228 15.24 0.36 -1.22
C ASN A 228 14.07 0.16 -2.20
N SER A 229 14.04 0.95 -3.27
CA SER A 229 12.96 0.93 -4.27
C SER A 229 12.81 -0.40 -5.01
N SER A 230 13.89 -1.18 -5.12
CA SER A 230 13.92 -2.51 -5.74
C SER A 230 13.53 -3.65 -4.80
N SER A 231 13.14 -3.37 -3.55
CA SER A 231 12.82 -4.40 -2.56
C SER A 231 11.48 -5.06 -2.86
N THR A 232 11.47 -6.39 -2.91
CA THR A 232 10.27 -7.22 -3.04
C THR A 232 9.73 -7.70 -1.69
N VAL A 233 10.34 -7.27 -0.58
CA VAL A 233 10.01 -7.74 0.77
C VAL A 233 9.66 -6.61 1.74
N ALA A 234 9.37 -5.41 1.21
CA ALA A 234 9.14 -4.22 2.02
C ALA A 234 7.86 -4.27 2.85
N ALA A 235 6.79 -4.88 2.32
CA ALA A 235 5.57 -5.13 3.05
C ALA A 235 5.69 -6.41 3.90
N LYS A 236 5.46 -6.30 5.21
CA LYS A 236 5.36 -7.45 6.12
C LYS A 236 3.92 -7.68 6.55
N ASP A 237 3.46 -8.92 6.43
CA ASP A 237 2.06 -9.27 6.68
C ASP A 237 1.75 -9.33 8.17
N ILE A 238 0.62 -8.74 8.56
CA ILE A 238 0.09 -8.70 9.94
C ILE A 238 -1.12 -9.60 10.11
N MET A 239 -2.05 -9.55 9.16
CA MET A 239 -3.25 -10.40 9.15
C MET A 239 -3.48 -10.85 7.72
N SER A 240 -3.53 -12.16 7.49
CA SER A 240 -3.72 -12.75 6.16
C SER A 240 -4.73 -13.88 6.21
N ASN A 241 -5.39 -14.12 5.08
CA ASN A 241 -6.19 -15.33 4.89
C ASN A 241 -5.25 -16.54 4.76
N GLN A 242 -5.62 -17.68 5.37
CA GLN A 242 -4.76 -18.87 5.41
C GLN A 242 -4.70 -19.62 4.08
N ASP A 243 -5.81 -19.66 3.35
CA ASP A 243 -5.94 -20.36 2.07
C ASP A 243 -6.41 -19.37 1.01
N LEU A 244 -5.47 -18.95 0.15
CA LEU A 244 -5.76 -18.00 -0.93
C LEU A 244 -6.53 -18.64 -2.09
N SER A 245 -6.53 -19.97 -2.22
CA SER A 245 -7.30 -20.65 -3.27
C SER A 245 -8.82 -20.56 -3.06
N ALA A 246 -9.26 -20.24 -1.84
CA ALA A 246 -10.65 -19.98 -1.52
C ALA A 246 -11.07 -18.51 -1.77
N CYS A 247 -10.13 -17.61 -2.08
CA CYS A 247 -10.41 -16.20 -2.32
C CYS A 247 -10.94 -15.96 -3.76
N PRO A 248 -11.81 -14.96 -3.99
CA PRO A 248 -12.32 -13.99 -2.99
C PRO A 248 -13.44 -14.55 -2.09
N SER A 249 -14.15 -15.60 -2.48
CA SER A 249 -15.42 -15.99 -1.86
C SER A 249 -15.34 -16.41 -0.39
N GLY A 250 -14.21 -16.98 0.03
CA GLY A 250 -13.97 -17.45 1.39
C GLY A 250 -13.10 -16.54 2.25
N CYS A 251 -12.78 -15.33 1.78
CA CYS A 251 -11.75 -14.48 2.37
C CYS A 251 -12.29 -13.11 2.79
N PHE A 252 -11.76 -12.56 3.90
CA PHE A 252 -11.94 -11.13 4.16
C PHE A 252 -11.16 -10.32 3.11
N ARG A 253 -11.65 -9.13 2.76
CA ARG A 253 -11.05 -8.23 1.76
C ARG A 253 -10.81 -6.84 2.35
N PRO A 254 -9.60 -6.57 2.87
CA PRO A 254 -9.29 -5.30 3.56
C PRO A 254 -9.55 -4.06 2.70
N VAL A 255 -10.28 -3.09 3.25
CA VAL A 255 -10.50 -1.78 2.60
C VAL A 255 -9.95 -0.64 3.46
N GLY A 256 -10.76 -0.07 4.34
CA GLY A 256 -10.42 1.14 5.09
C GLY A 256 -9.76 0.84 6.42
N LEU A 257 -8.82 1.71 6.82
CA LEU A 257 -8.04 1.62 8.04
C LEU A 257 -8.25 2.87 8.91
N ALA A 258 -8.33 2.70 10.23
CA ALA A 258 -8.45 3.83 11.15
C ALA A 258 -7.84 3.55 12.51
N TRP A 259 -7.07 4.51 13.03
CA TRP A 259 -6.59 4.48 14.41
C TRP A 259 -7.62 5.11 15.35
N ASP A 260 -7.86 4.48 16.49
CA ASP A 260 -8.54 5.15 17.60
C ASP A 260 -7.57 5.93 18.51
N GLN A 261 -8.11 6.62 19.51
CA GLN A 261 -7.32 7.40 20.47
C GLN A 261 -6.47 6.52 21.41
N GLN A 262 -6.80 5.23 21.55
CA GLN A 262 -6.04 4.25 22.33
C GLN A 262 -4.91 3.61 21.51
N GLY A 263 -4.80 3.92 20.21
CA GLY A 263 -3.80 3.36 19.33
C GLY A 263 -4.11 1.93 18.87
N ARG A 264 -5.38 1.52 18.85
CA ARG A 264 -5.84 0.29 18.19
C ARG A 264 -6.16 0.59 16.73
N LEU A 265 -5.89 -0.36 15.84
CA LEU A 265 -6.20 -0.24 14.42
C LEU A 265 -7.54 -0.91 14.13
N PHE A 266 -8.42 -0.23 13.40
CA PHE A 266 -9.63 -0.80 12.85
C PHE A 266 -9.45 -1.02 11.35
N MET A 267 -10.00 -2.12 10.84
CA MET A 267 -9.95 -2.48 9.42
C MET A 267 -11.34 -2.94 8.97
N SER A 268 -11.82 -2.45 7.84
CA SER A 268 -13.07 -2.93 7.22
C SER A 268 -12.83 -4.00 6.17
N SER A 269 -13.82 -4.86 5.97
CA SER A 269 -13.92 -5.79 4.84
C SER A 269 -15.28 -5.61 4.17
N ASP A 270 -15.29 -5.03 2.97
CA ASP A 270 -16.53 -4.64 2.27
C ASP A 270 -17.34 -5.86 1.81
N SER A 271 -16.67 -6.86 1.23
CA SER A 271 -17.31 -8.05 0.68
C SER A 271 -17.94 -8.96 1.74
N THR A 272 -17.43 -8.92 2.98
CA THR A 272 -17.96 -9.72 4.11
C THR A 272 -18.84 -8.89 5.05
N GLY A 273 -18.80 -7.56 4.96
CA GLY A 273 -19.55 -6.66 5.85
C GLY A 273 -18.97 -6.56 7.26
N GLU A 274 -17.71 -6.94 7.46
CA GLU A 274 -17.08 -7.03 8.77
C GLU A 274 -16.21 -5.81 9.09
N ILE A 275 -16.07 -5.52 10.39
CA ILE A 275 -15.08 -4.58 10.94
C ILE A 275 -14.24 -5.34 11.97
N TYR A 276 -12.92 -5.30 11.79
CA TYR A 276 -11.94 -5.90 12.67
C TYR A 276 -11.28 -4.84 13.53
N VAL A 277 -10.91 -5.22 14.76
CA VAL A 277 -9.95 -4.47 15.58
C VAL A 277 -8.69 -5.29 15.70
N ILE A 278 -7.55 -4.69 15.34
CA ILE A 278 -6.23 -5.30 15.41
C ILE A 278 -5.55 -4.76 16.67
N THR A 279 -5.18 -5.69 17.55
CA THR A 279 -4.59 -5.38 18.86
C THR A 279 -3.36 -6.24 19.10
N ARG A 280 -2.43 -5.73 19.91
CA ARG A 280 -1.32 -6.54 20.40
C ARG A 280 -1.78 -7.47 21.53
N ASN A 281 -1.24 -8.69 21.56
CA ASN A 281 -1.52 -9.67 22.61
C ASN A 281 -0.98 -9.25 23.99
N ASP A 282 0.03 -8.38 24.04
CA ASP A 282 0.60 -7.86 25.28
C ASP A 282 -0.20 -6.69 25.89
N GLY A 283 -1.31 -6.30 25.25
CA GLY A 283 -2.16 -5.20 25.69
C GLY A 283 -1.60 -3.79 25.41
N ASN A 284 -0.41 -3.68 24.82
CA ASN A 284 0.15 -2.38 24.42
C ASN A 284 -0.58 -1.82 23.18
N ALA A 285 -0.45 -0.50 22.96
CA ALA A 285 -0.99 0.15 21.79
C ALA A 285 -0.37 -0.40 20.49
N THR A 286 -1.20 -0.62 19.47
CA THR A 286 -0.76 -1.16 18.17
C THR A 286 -0.06 -0.09 17.33
N ASN A 287 -0.33 1.19 17.60
CA ASN A 287 0.30 2.32 16.91
C ASN A 287 1.80 2.55 17.22
N ALA A 288 2.41 1.72 18.08
CA ALA A 288 3.86 1.70 18.30
C ALA A 288 4.56 0.64 17.43
N VAL A 289 3.81 -0.09 16.62
CA VAL A 289 4.28 -1.27 15.91
C VAL A 289 4.67 -0.92 14.46
N GLY A 290 5.87 -1.37 14.08
CA GLY A 290 6.35 -1.44 12.70
C GLY A 290 6.39 -2.88 12.19
N THR A 291 7.32 -3.23 11.32
CA THR A 291 7.57 -4.58 10.79
C THR A 291 8.18 -5.57 11.77
N ASN A 292 8.76 -5.13 12.90
CA ASN A 292 9.32 -6.01 13.93
C ASN A 292 8.23 -6.77 14.76
N VAL A 293 7.11 -7.12 14.14
CA VAL A 293 5.99 -7.81 14.77
C VAL A 293 6.29 -9.30 14.86
N THR A 294 6.40 -9.82 16.07
CA THR A 294 6.36 -11.26 16.31
C THR A 294 4.91 -11.70 16.40
N ILE A 295 4.40 -12.40 15.38
CA ILE A 295 3.04 -12.96 15.37
C ILE A 295 3.11 -14.41 15.89
N PRO A 296 2.46 -14.74 17.03
CA PRO A 296 2.39 -16.12 17.49
C PRO A 296 1.63 -16.99 16.48
N GLY A 297 2.30 -18.00 15.90
CA GLY A 297 1.68 -18.99 15.02
C GLY A 297 1.95 -18.85 13.52
N SER A 298 2.73 -17.85 13.07
CA SER A 298 3.25 -17.82 11.70
C SER A 298 4.35 -18.87 11.56
N THR A 299 4.02 -20.03 11.00
CA THR A 299 5.00 -21.03 10.56
C THR A 299 5.60 -20.56 9.23
N GLY A 300 6.48 -19.57 9.31
CA GLY A 300 7.39 -19.26 8.21
C GLY A 300 8.42 -20.38 8.07
N SER A 301 8.38 -21.08 6.92
CA SER A 301 9.45 -21.94 6.43
C SER A 301 10.69 -21.08 6.15
N GLY A 302 11.44 -20.75 7.20
CA GLY A 302 12.79 -20.20 7.11
C GLY A 302 13.79 -21.32 7.39
N THR A 303 14.36 -21.90 6.34
CA THR A 303 15.60 -22.68 6.44
C THR A 303 16.71 -21.79 6.97
N GLN A 304 16.88 -21.75 8.29
CA GLN A 304 18.11 -21.27 8.90
C GLN A 304 19.19 -22.35 8.73
N SER A 305 20.14 -22.06 7.83
CA SER A 305 21.41 -22.76 7.75
C SER A 305 22.18 -22.57 9.05
N ALA A 306 22.18 -23.59 9.90
CA ALA A 306 23.06 -23.66 11.05
C ALA A 306 24.49 -24.00 10.58
N SER A 307 25.47 -23.17 10.94
CA SER A 307 26.88 -23.57 10.98
C SER A 307 27.29 -23.86 12.43
N PRO A 308 28.08 -24.92 12.69
CA PRO A 308 28.35 -25.39 14.05
C PRO A 308 29.61 -24.74 14.62
N SER A 309 29.59 -24.41 15.91
CA SER A 309 30.82 -24.28 16.69
C SER A 309 30.64 -24.85 18.09
N GLN A 310 31.66 -25.61 18.49
CA GLN A 310 31.67 -26.60 19.55
C GLN A 310 31.70 -26.04 20.98
N SER A 311 31.07 -26.82 21.85
CA SER A 311 31.36 -27.13 23.27
C SER A 311 32.24 -26.21 24.13
N SER A 312 31.72 -25.88 25.32
CA SER A 312 32.33 -26.32 26.58
C SER A 312 31.35 -26.26 27.76
N SER A 313 31.43 -27.30 28.58
CA SER A 313 30.72 -27.64 29.82
C SER A 313 30.81 -26.65 30.98
N ALA A 314 29.78 -26.58 31.84
CA ALA A 314 29.86 -26.89 33.28
C ALA A 314 28.49 -26.78 33.98
N ALA A 315 28.35 -27.56 35.06
CA ALA A 315 27.14 -27.93 35.79
C ALA A 315 26.65 -26.92 36.85
N GLY A 316 25.40 -27.07 37.32
CA GLY A 316 24.92 -26.39 38.52
C GLY A 316 23.41 -26.46 38.84
N PHE A 317 22.93 -27.64 39.24
CA PHE A 317 22.03 -27.94 40.39
C PHE A 317 20.88 -27.01 40.89
N LEU A 318 19.75 -27.69 41.20
CA LEU A 318 18.63 -27.40 42.14
C LEU A 318 17.50 -26.48 41.63
N SER A 319 16.21 -26.64 41.93
CA SER A 319 15.36 -27.69 42.54
C SER A 319 13.92 -27.13 42.49
N GLU A 320 12.94 -27.89 41.99
CA GLU A 320 11.51 -27.70 42.28
C GLU A 320 11.14 -28.57 43.51
N PRO A 321 10.02 -28.36 44.25
CA PRO A 321 8.68 -28.06 43.71
C PRO A 321 7.78 -27.12 44.58
N SER A 322 6.61 -26.73 44.06
CA SER A 322 5.29 -27.12 44.63
C SER A 322 4.13 -26.19 44.25
N ILE A 323 2.99 -26.86 44.10
CA ILE A 323 1.62 -26.47 43.74
C ILE A 323 0.91 -25.64 44.82
N LEU A 324 0.12 -24.64 44.41
CA LEU A 324 -1.17 -24.18 44.98
C LEU A 324 -1.74 -23.14 43.98
N GLY A 325 -2.94 -23.17 43.39
CA GLY A 325 -4.21 -23.67 43.89
C GLY A 325 -5.06 -22.51 44.44
N ALA A 326 -5.72 -21.72 43.58
CA ALA A 326 -6.88 -20.90 43.99
C ALA A 326 -7.72 -20.44 42.76
N LEU A 327 -8.94 -20.96 42.68
CA LEU A 327 -10.07 -20.42 41.92
C LEU A 327 -10.46 -19.05 42.50
N PHE A 328 -10.93 -18.10 41.68
CA PHE A 328 -12.07 -17.27 42.05
C PHE A 328 -12.88 -16.78 40.83
N SER A 329 -14.18 -17.04 40.98
CA SER A 329 -15.40 -16.76 40.24
C SER A 329 -15.50 -15.56 39.29
N ALA A 330 -16.20 -15.84 38.19
CA ALA A 330 -16.97 -14.91 37.37
C ALA A 330 -18.05 -14.16 38.19
N PHE A 331 -18.28 -12.89 37.84
CA PHE A 331 -19.57 -12.24 38.02
C PHE A 331 -19.89 -11.43 36.77
N ALA A 332 -20.85 -11.93 36.01
CA ALA A 332 -21.65 -11.15 35.09
C ALA A 332 -22.70 -10.39 35.90
N LEU A 333 -22.93 -9.11 35.60
CA LEU A 333 -24.22 -8.49 35.85
C LEU A 333 -24.56 -7.54 34.69
N LEU A 334 -25.68 -7.85 34.05
CA LEU A 334 -26.41 -6.95 33.16
C LEU A 334 -26.79 -5.66 33.90
N LEU A 335 -26.68 -4.54 33.18
CA LEU A 335 -27.77 -3.60 32.89
C LEU A 335 -27.46 -2.90 31.57
#